data_AF-A0A958EPG3-F1
#
_entry.id   AF-A0A958EPG3-F1
#
_cell.length_a   1.000
_cell.length_b   1.000
_cell.length_c   1.000
_cell.angle_alpha   90.00
_cell.angle_beta   90.00
_cell.angle_gamma   90.00
#
_symmetry.space_group_name_H-M   'P 1'
#
loop_
_entity.id
_entity.type
_entity.pdbx_description
1 polymer ?
#
loop_
_entity_poly.entity_id
_entity_poly.type
_entity_poly.pdbx_seq_one_letter_code
_entity_poly.pdbx_strand_id
1 'polypeptide(L)'
;MQKKFVYSLICFLVLFLLITILKLSNPFGLLFLSGLNVFVLTLTPLLILTAYHLSRKANWLRFITFFPALIGLLLISLQFIIWVDYRYLIPNTRIKPLNEAEFKTDNDTLIKQLINHPKIDSIQELINDTDLKQIQEYDPNPNRQMVRMMQAISSLNDGHSFMHPFQLYPDSRFFPLNGYYFDDGYYITRTASAYDQIQNYRLIAINGISFDSIFTRMKTVIGADNLSYQKSMLDIYLFSANVLNGLGIIDSVDEAIFLLVDADGFKHDLHINSVAMPFWLFWTLKPTDESSPVNPAPRKKKYELHTSNSDLFLIF
;
A
#
# COMPACT_ATOMS: atom_id res chain seq x y z
N MET A 1 -40.75 -13.05 -34.51
CA MET A 1 -39.78 -13.88 -33.75
C MET A 1 -38.63 -13.05 -33.14
N GLN A 2 -38.06 -12.08 -33.87
CA GLN A 2 -36.91 -11.27 -33.41
C GLN A 2 -37.10 -10.47 -32.10
N LYS A 3 -38.27 -9.88 -31.82
CA LYS A 3 -38.44 -9.04 -30.61
C LYS A 3 -38.35 -9.80 -29.30
N LYS A 4 -38.98 -10.99 -29.21
CA LYS A 4 -38.93 -11.84 -28.01
C LYS A 4 -37.50 -12.29 -27.72
N PHE A 5 -36.74 -12.60 -28.78
CA PHE A 5 -35.33 -12.96 -28.68
C PHE A 5 -34.47 -11.81 -28.11
N VAL A 6 -34.69 -10.57 -28.57
CA VAL A 6 -33.97 -9.38 -28.06
C VAL A 6 -34.26 -9.15 -26.57
N TYR A 7 -35.52 -9.26 -26.14
CA TYR A 7 -35.86 -9.10 -24.72
C TYR A 7 -35.25 -10.21 -23.84
N SER A 8 -35.29 -11.46 -24.29
CA SER A 8 -34.66 -12.58 -23.57
C SER A 8 -33.14 -12.40 -23.47
N LEU A 9 -32.48 -11.90 -24.53
CA LEU A 9 -31.04 -11.65 -24.53
C LEU A 9 -30.66 -10.53 -23.54
N ILE A 10 -31.45 -9.46 -23.47
CA ILE A 10 -31.22 -8.35 -22.52
C ILE A 10 -31.41 -8.84 -21.08
N CYS A 11 -32.50 -9.58 -20.80
CA CYS A 11 -32.70 -10.16 -19.46
C CYS A 11 -31.57 -11.10 -19.05
N PHE A 12 -31.08 -11.92 -19.99
CA PHE A 12 -29.93 -12.80 -19.74
C PHE A 12 -28.66 -12.00 -19.44
N LEU A 13 -28.36 -10.95 -20.22
CA LEU A 13 -27.19 -10.08 -20.02
C LEU A 13 -27.22 -9.38 -18.65
N VAL A 14 -28.38 -8.84 -18.24
CA VAL A 14 -28.56 -8.20 -16.93
C VAL A 14 -28.37 -9.21 -15.80
N LEU A 15 -28.98 -10.39 -15.90
CA LEU A 15 -28.84 -11.44 -14.89
C LEU A 15 -27.40 -11.96 -14.78
N PHE A 16 -26.72 -12.14 -15.93
CA PHE A 16 -25.32 -12.53 -15.99
C PHE A 16 -24.40 -11.50 -15.33
N LEU A 17 -24.61 -10.21 -15.61
CA LEU A 17 -23.89 -9.11 -14.95
C LEU A 17 -24.12 -9.13 -13.43
N LEU A 18 -25.37 -9.25 -12.97
CA LEU A 18 -25.69 -9.33 -11.53
C LEU A 18 -25.01 -10.52 -10.85
N ILE A 19 -25.05 -11.71 -11.45
CA ILE A 19 -24.39 -12.91 -10.90
C ILE A 19 -22.87 -12.73 -10.87
N THR A 20 -22.28 -12.13 -11.90
CA THR A 20 -20.84 -11.87 -11.95
C THR A 20 -20.42 -10.89 -10.85
N ILE A 21 -21.23 -9.86 -10.59
CA ILE A 21 -21.02 -8.89 -9.50
C ILE A 21 -21.07 -9.58 -8.14
N LEU A 22 -22.03 -10.48 -7.92
CA LEU A 22 -22.17 -11.21 -6.66
C LEU A 22 -21.07 -12.26 -6.44
N LYS A 23 -20.43 -12.73 -7.52
CA LYS A 23 -19.35 -13.72 -7.47
C LYS A 23 -17.95 -13.12 -7.46
N LEU A 24 -17.81 -11.83 -7.77
CA LEU A 24 -16.55 -11.14 -7.53
C LEU A 24 -16.29 -11.20 -6.02
N SER A 25 -15.23 -11.92 -5.62
CA SER A 25 -14.64 -11.78 -4.28
C SER A 25 -14.47 -10.30 -4.00
N ASN A 26 -14.69 -9.82 -2.78
CA ASN A 26 -14.83 -8.40 -2.45
C ASN A 26 -13.47 -7.72 -2.18
N PRO A 27 -12.72 -7.21 -3.17
CA PRO A 27 -11.40 -6.66 -2.91
C PRO A 27 -11.41 -5.14 -3.22
N PHE A 28 -12.55 -4.58 -3.66
CA PHE A 28 -12.69 -3.26 -4.27
C PHE A 28 -13.36 -2.32 -3.28
N GLY A 29 -12.85 -1.10 -3.18
CA GLY A 29 -13.39 -0.07 -2.28
C GLY A 29 -14.83 0.34 -2.63
N LEU A 30 -15.48 1.03 -1.69
CA LEU A 30 -16.88 1.50 -1.79
C LEU A 30 -17.15 2.35 -3.05
N LEU A 31 -16.14 3.07 -3.55
CA LEU A 31 -16.19 3.84 -4.80
C LEU A 31 -16.35 2.98 -6.06
N PHE A 32 -15.66 1.83 -6.11
CA PHE A 32 -15.79 0.91 -7.24
C PHE A 32 -17.16 0.23 -7.25
N LEU A 33 -17.60 -0.24 -6.08
CA LEU A 33 -18.92 -0.87 -5.93
C LEU A 33 -20.05 0.11 -6.23
N SER A 34 -19.96 1.35 -5.77
CA SER A 34 -20.95 2.39 -6.10
C SER A 34 -20.93 2.71 -7.60
N GLY A 35 -19.76 2.85 -8.21
CA GLY A 35 -19.62 3.02 -9.65
C GLY A 35 -20.25 1.88 -10.46
N LEU A 36 -20.08 0.63 -10.01
CA LEU A 36 -20.56 -0.57 -10.69
C LEU A 36 -22.08 -0.64 -10.62
N ASN A 37 -22.64 -0.32 -9.45
CA ASN A 37 -24.07 -0.20 -9.27
C ASN A 37 -24.67 0.89 -10.17
N VAL A 38 -24.05 2.08 -10.24
CA VAL A 38 -24.55 3.14 -11.12
C VAL A 38 -24.42 2.72 -12.59
N PHE A 39 -23.36 2.02 -13.00
CA PHE A 39 -23.22 1.48 -14.36
C PHE A 39 -24.33 0.48 -14.71
N VAL A 40 -24.67 -0.45 -13.81
CA VAL A 40 -25.78 -1.39 -14.04
C VAL A 40 -27.13 -0.66 -14.10
N LEU A 41 -27.33 0.33 -13.22
CA LEU A 41 -28.54 1.14 -13.17
C LEU A 41 -28.70 2.08 -14.39
N THR A 42 -27.62 2.45 -15.09
CA THR A 42 -27.68 3.26 -16.32
C THR A 42 -27.79 2.38 -17.57
N LEU A 43 -27.08 1.26 -17.63
CA LEU A 43 -27.08 0.34 -18.76
C LEU A 43 -28.43 -0.38 -18.92
N THR A 44 -29.07 -0.77 -17.82
CA THR A 44 -30.33 -1.54 -17.88
C THR A 44 -31.48 -0.74 -18.52
N PRO A 45 -31.79 0.51 -18.09
CA PRO A 45 -32.77 1.35 -18.76
C PRO A 45 -32.41 1.69 -20.20
N LEU A 46 -31.11 1.90 -20.49
CA LEU A 46 -30.64 2.18 -21.85
C LEU A 46 -30.97 1.04 -22.82
N LEU A 47 -30.69 -0.21 -22.42
CA LEU A 47 -31.01 -1.39 -23.23
C LEU A 47 -32.52 -1.54 -23.44
N ILE A 48 -33.33 -1.29 -22.39
CA ILE A 48 -34.80 -1.33 -22.48
C ILE A 48 -35.32 -0.25 -23.44
N LEU A 49 -34.83 0.99 -23.33
CA LEU A 49 -35.24 2.11 -24.18
C LEU A 49 -34.83 1.88 -25.64
N THR A 50 -33.65 1.31 -25.88
CA THR A 50 -33.15 0.97 -27.22
C THR A 50 -33.97 -0.17 -27.83
N ALA A 51 -34.29 -1.21 -27.06
CA ALA A 51 -35.20 -2.28 -27.51
C ALA A 51 -36.60 -1.74 -27.80
N TYR A 52 -37.11 -0.82 -26.97
CA TYR A 52 -38.38 -0.14 -27.18
C TYR A 52 -38.36 0.72 -28.44
N HIS A 53 -37.29 1.49 -28.69
CA HIS A 53 -37.06 2.28 -29.90
C HIS A 53 -37.14 1.41 -31.17
N LEU A 54 -36.33 0.35 -31.21
CA LEU A 54 -36.27 -0.59 -32.34
C LEU A 54 -37.61 -1.30 -32.59
N SER A 55 -38.48 -1.36 -31.59
CA SER A 55 -39.79 -2.00 -31.70
C SER A 55 -40.87 -1.12 -32.36
N ARG A 56 -40.67 0.20 -32.46
CA ARG A 56 -41.70 1.15 -32.92
C ARG A 56 -41.56 1.49 -34.42
N LYS A 57 -42.73 1.61 -35.08
CA LYS A 57 -42.84 2.00 -36.50
C LYS A 57 -42.96 3.52 -36.70
N ALA A 58 -43.49 4.25 -35.72
CA ALA A 58 -43.72 5.69 -35.84
C ALA A 58 -42.44 6.50 -35.58
N ASN A 59 -42.11 7.41 -36.51
CA ASN A 59 -40.86 8.19 -36.48
C ASN A 59 -40.75 9.14 -35.27
N TRP A 60 -41.86 9.68 -34.77
CA TRP A 60 -41.84 10.58 -33.61
C TRP A 60 -41.51 9.84 -32.30
N LEU A 61 -41.98 8.60 -32.12
CA LEU A 61 -41.63 7.75 -30.97
C LEU A 61 -40.16 7.31 -31.02
N ARG A 62 -39.60 7.18 -32.23
CA ARG A 62 -38.16 6.94 -32.40
C ARG A 62 -37.34 8.13 -31.93
N PHE A 63 -37.81 9.35 -32.21
CA PHE A 63 -37.15 10.57 -31.75
C PHE A 63 -37.12 10.69 -30.22
N ILE A 64 -38.25 10.44 -29.55
CA ILE A 64 -38.36 10.52 -28.08
C ILE A 64 -37.47 9.51 -27.36
N THR A 65 -37.20 8.36 -27.98
CA THR A 65 -36.40 7.29 -27.38
C THR A 65 -34.91 7.40 -27.73
N PHE A 66 -34.57 8.12 -28.80
CA PHE A 66 -33.20 8.33 -29.25
C PHE A 66 -32.37 9.20 -28.29
N PHE A 67 -32.90 10.36 -27.86
CA PHE A 67 -32.14 11.26 -26.98
C PHE A 67 -31.82 10.67 -25.59
N PRO A 68 -32.76 10.01 -24.88
CA PRO A 68 -32.45 9.33 -23.64
C PRO A 68 -31.43 8.21 -23.83
N ALA A 69 -31.48 7.50 -24.96
CA ALA A 69 -30.49 6.47 -25.26
C ALA A 69 -29.09 7.07 -25.48
N LEU A 70 -29.00 8.18 -26.20
CA LEU A 70 -27.74 8.91 -26.40
C LEU A 70 -27.17 9.43 -25.07
N ILE A 71 -28.01 9.97 -24.19
CA ILE A 71 -27.61 10.41 -22.84
C ILE A 71 -27.10 9.22 -22.02
N GLY A 72 -27.81 8.08 -22.04
CA GLY A 72 -27.37 6.87 -21.35
C GLY A 72 -26.01 6.37 -21.85
N LEU A 73 -25.77 6.43 -23.16
CA LEU A 73 -24.50 6.04 -23.77
C LEU A 73 -23.37 7.01 -23.40
N LEU A 74 -23.64 8.32 -23.34
CA LEU A 74 -22.70 9.32 -22.84
C LEU A 74 -22.36 9.10 -21.36
N LEU A 75 -23.35 8.79 -20.52
CA LEU A 75 -23.15 8.50 -19.10
C LEU A 75 -22.30 7.24 -18.90
N ILE A 76 -22.54 6.19 -19.68
CA ILE A 76 -21.73 4.96 -19.68
C ILE A 76 -20.30 5.24 -20.12
N SER A 77 -20.11 6.01 -21.20
CA SER A 77 -18.77 6.42 -21.65
C SER A 77 -18.05 7.27 -20.62
N LEU A 78 -18.75 8.21 -19.96
CA LEU A 78 -18.19 9.02 -18.87
C LEU A 78 -17.81 8.14 -17.67
N GLN A 79 -18.66 7.18 -17.31
CA GLN A 79 -18.34 6.17 -16.30
C GLN A 79 -17.13 5.35 -16.70
N PHE A 80 -17.04 4.92 -17.95
CA PHE A 80 -15.89 4.20 -18.46
C PHE A 80 -14.64 5.07 -18.44
N ILE A 81 -14.72 6.40 -18.64
CA ILE A 81 -13.57 7.31 -18.48
C ILE A 81 -13.18 7.49 -17.01
N ILE A 82 -14.16 7.51 -16.10
CA ILE A 82 -13.92 7.55 -14.64
C ILE A 82 -13.35 6.20 -14.15
N TRP A 83 -13.70 5.11 -14.81
CA TRP A 83 -13.31 3.73 -14.49
C TRP A 83 -12.03 3.27 -15.17
N VAL A 84 -11.81 3.71 -16.41
CA VAL A 84 -10.52 3.64 -17.08
C VAL A 84 -9.62 4.38 -16.14
N ASP A 85 -8.78 3.58 -15.54
CA ASP A 85 -7.87 4.05 -14.55
C ASP A 85 -7.06 5.18 -15.18
N TYR A 86 -7.32 6.40 -14.75
CA TYR A 86 -6.61 7.57 -15.24
C TYR A 86 -5.10 7.46 -14.97
N ARG A 87 -4.67 6.51 -14.11
CA ARG A 87 -3.27 6.11 -13.87
C ARG A 87 -2.65 5.32 -15.04
N TYR A 88 -3.42 4.82 -16.00
CA TYR A 88 -2.89 4.39 -17.32
C TYR A 88 -2.62 5.58 -18.24
N LEU A 89 -3.30 6.71 -18.01
CA LEU A 89 -3.22 7.92 -18.84
C LEU A 89 -2.24 8.96 -18.28
N ILE A 90 -2.09 9.01 -16.95
CA ILE A 90 -1.02 9.72 -16.26
C ILE A 90 0.16 8.75 -16.26
N PRO A 91 1.24 8.99 -17.03
CA PRO A 91 2.44 8.18 -16.91
C PRO A 91 2.84 8.17 -15.44
N ASN A 92 3.32 7.03 -14.91
CA ASN A 92 4.13 7.05 -13.69
C ASN A 92 5.27 8.02 -13.96
N THR A 93 5.08 9.30 -13.63
CA THR A 93 6.10 10.32 -13.77
C THR A 93 7.13 9.95 -12.73
N ARG A 94 8.13 9.18 -13.15
CA ARG A 94 9.31 8.92 -12.34
C ARG A 94 9.79 10.28 -11.90
N ILE A 95 9.70 10.55 -10.60
CA ILE A 95 10.27 11.76 -10.03
C ILE A 95 11.74 11.71 -10.42
N LYS A 96 12.19 12.75 -11.13
CA LYS A 96 13.57 12.83 -11.57
C LYS A 96 14.46 12.77 -10.32
N PRO A 97 15.51 11.94 -10.29
CA PRO A 97 16.51 11.99 -9.24
C PRO A 97 17.02 13.41 -9.05
N LEU A 98 17.11 13.85 -7.79
CA LEU A 98 17.77 15.12 -7.47
C LEU A 98 19.23 15.03 -7.91
N ASN A 99 19.72 16.10 -8.54
CA ASN A 99 21.14 16.26 -8.71
C ASN A 99 21.80 16.63 -7.36
N GLU A 100 23.12 16.55 -7.28
CA GLU A 100 23.88 16.79 -6.05
C GLU A 100 23.59 18.18 -5.43
N ALA A 101 23.48 19.23 -6.25
CA ALA A 101 23.21 20.58 -5.76
C ALA A 101 21.77 20.74 -5.24
N GLU A 102 20.80 20.14 -5.92
CA GLU A 102 19.40 20.09 -5.45
C GLU A 102 19.31 19.32 -4.13
N PHE A 103 19.93 18.13 -4.03
CA PHE A 103 19.98 17.32 -2.82
C PHE A 103 20.56 18.09 -1.63
N LYS A 104 21.69 18.78 -1.84
CA LYS A 104 22.32 19.59 -0.80
C LYS A 104 21.42 20.74 -0.33
N THR A 105 20.70 21.38 -1.27
CA THR A 105 19.76 22.47 -0.95
C THR A 105 18.58 21.97 -0.11
N ASP A 106 18.06 20.79 -0.43
CA ASP A 106 16.98 20.16 0.33
C ASP A 106 17.45 19.77 1.74
N ASN A 107 18.66 19.22 1.88
CA ASN A 107 19.24 18.89 3.19
C ASN A 107 19.52 20.13 4.03
N ASP A 108 20.01 21.21 3.44
CA ASP A 108 20.18 22.49 4.14
C ASP A 108 18.84 23.04 4.63
N THR A 109 17.77 22.82 3.86
CA THR A 109 16.40 23.18 4.26
C THR A 109 15.90 22.31 5.41
N LEU A 110 16.12 20.99 5.34
CA LEU A 110 15.80 20.06 6.43
C LEU A 110 16.54 20.46 7.72
N ILE A 111 17.85 20.73 7.65
CA ILE A 111 18.65 21.13 8.80
C ILE A 111 18.10 22.41 9.43
N LYS A 112 17.76 23.42 8.61
CA LYS A 112 17.12 24.66 9.12
C LYS A 112 15.78 24.38 9.82
N GLN A 113 14.99 23.43 9.32
CA GLN A 113 13.74 23.05 9.97
C GLN A 113 13.98 22.32 11.29
N LEU A 114 14.97 21.40 11.34
CA LEU A 114 15.35 20.68 12.54
C LEU A 114 15.83 21.64 13.64
N ILE A 115 16.68 22.63 13.31
CA ILE A 115 17.18 23.63 14.27
C ILE A 115 16.05 24.48 14.87
N ASN A 116 14.98 24.73 14.11
CA ASN A 116 13.82 25.49 14.60
C ASN A 116 12.73 24.60 15.20
N HIS A 117 12.97 23.30 15.38
CA HIS A 117 11.97 22.36 15.86
C HIS A 117 11.64 22.63 17.35
N PRO A 118 10.36 22.59 17.78
CA PRO A 118 9.99 22.92 19.18
C PRO A 118 10.65 22.06 20.26
N LYS A 119 11.09 20.84 19.92
CA LYS A 119 11.81 19.94 20.83
C LYS A 119 13.34 20.08 20.79
N ILE A 120 13.92 21.04 20.05
CA ILE A 120 15.38 21.17 19.79
C ILE A 120 16.26 21.19 21.05
N ASP A 121 15.74 21.66 22.18
CA ASP A 121 16.45 21.66 23.46
C ASP A 121 16.81 20.24 23.95
N SER A 122 16.11 19.21 23.45
CA SER A 122 16.41 17.79 23.68
C SER A 122 17.52 17.24 22.76
N ILE A 123 17.98 18.03 21.79
CA ILE A 123 18.69 17.56 20.57
C ILE A 123 20.07 18.22 20.41
N GLN A 124 20.35 19.31 21.14
CA GLN A 124 21.62 20.03 21.03
C GLN A 124 22.84 19.17 21.43
N GLU A 125 22.64 18.07 22.18
CA GLU A 125 23.65 17.05 22.48
C GLU A 125 23.68 15.87 21.48
N LEU A 126 22.67 15.70 20.62
CA LEU A 126 22.42 14.48 19.82
C LEU A 126 22.68 14.65 18.32
N ILE A 127 22.63 15.86 17.78
CA ILE A 127 23.03 16.15 16.40
C ILE A 127 24.38 16.86 16.47
N ASN A 128 25.46 16.08 16.46
CA ASN A 128 26.80 16.64 16.42
C ASN A 128 27.10 17.14 15.00
N ASP A 129 28.08 18.04 14.85
CA ASP A 129 28.53 18.53 13.54
C ASP A 129 28.88 17.39 12.56
N THR A 130 29.26 16.23 13.08
CA THR A 130 29.56 15.04 12.27
C THR A 130 28.30 14.43 11.65
N ASP A 131 27.18 14.41 12.37
CA ASP A 131 25.91 13.88 11.88
C ASP A 131 25.31 14.83 10.83
N LEU A 132 25.38 16.15 11.06
CA LEU A 132 25.00 17.17 10.09
C LEU A 132 25.80 17.06 8.79
N LYS A 133 27.11 16.83 8.90
CA LYS A 133 27.98 16.63 7.73
C LYS A 133 27.63 15.35 6.97
N GLN A 134 27.32 14.25 7.65
CA GLN A 134 26.92 13.00 6.99
C GLN A 134 25.59 13.14 6.24
N ILE A 135 24.65 13.93 6.77
CA ILE A 135 23.38 14.22 6.08
C ILE A 135 23.64 15.04 4.81
N GLN A 136 24.56 16.02 4.85
CA GLN A 136 24.89 16.87 3.71
C GLN A 136 25.73 16.18 2.63
N GLU A 137 26.42 15.08 2.96
CA GLU A 137 27.23 14.32 2.02
C GLU A 137 26.35 13.57 1.01
N TYR A 138 26.61 13.78 -0.27
CA TYR A 138 25.90 13.11 -1.35
C TYR A 138 26.30 11.63 -1.43
N ASP A 139 25.29 10.75 -1.44
CA ASP A 139 25.46 9.31 -1.64
C ASP A 139 24.79 8.90 -2.96
N PRO A 140 25.47 8.25 -3.92
CA PRO A 140 24.84 7.87 -5.19
C PRO A 140 23.69 6.86 -5.02
N ASN A 141 23.59 6.17 -3.87
CA ASN A 141 22.43 5.34 -3.55
C ASN A 141 21.32 6.19 -2.92
N PRO A 142 20.17 6.41 -3.60
CA PRO A 142 19.09 7.24 -3.08
C PRO A 142 18.42 6.66 -1.83
N ASN A 143 18.48 5.35 -1.60
CA ASN A 143 17.97 4.75 -0.37
C ASN A 143 18.83 5.15 0.85
N ARG A 144 20.15 5.25 0.66
CA ARG A 144 21.07 5.71 1.72
C ARG A 144 20.81 7.17 2.04
N GLN A 145 20.61 8.01 1.04
CA GLN A 145 20.22 9.40 1.22
C GLN A 145 18.92 9.52 2.04
N MET A 146 17.87 8.80 1.63
CA MET A 146 16.59 8.76 2.34
C MET A 146 16.74 8.33 3.80
N VAL A 147 17.50 7.26 4.06
CA VAL A 147 17.76 6.76 5.42
C VAL A 147 18.53 7.78 6.27
N ARG A 148 19.52 8.48 5.72
CA ARG A 148 20.23 9.55 6.45
C ARG A 148 19.29 10.67 6.89
N MET A 149 18.35 11.07 6.02
CA MET A 149 17.31 12.03 6.38
C MET A 149 16.37 11.49 7.47
N MET A 150 15.95 10.22 7.36
CA MET A 150 15.15 9.56 8.40
C MET A 150 15.89 9.53 9.74
N GLN A 151 17.19 9.25 9.75
CA GLN A 151 18.03 9.24 10.96
C GLN A 151 18.13 10.63 11.59
N ALA A 152 18.32 11.67 10.76
CA ALA A 152 18.33 13.06 11.19
C ALA A 152 17.04 13.48 11.90
N ILE A 153 15.90 13.04 11.38
CA ILE A 153 14.58 13.34 11.96
C ILE A 153 14.34 12.47 13.19
N SER A 154 14.79 11.22 13.19
CA SER A 154 14.55 10.28 14.28
C SER A 154 15.40 10.57 15.53
N SER A 155 16.55 11.22 15.37
CA SER A 155 17.38 11.68 16.49
C SER A 155 16.67 12.68 17.41
N LEU A 156 15.57 13.29 16.92
CA LEU A 156 14.67 14.12 17.73
C LEU A 156 13.97 13.34 18.85
N ASN A 157 13.95 12.00 18.77
CA ASN A 157 13.21 11.10 19.66
C ASN A 157 11.76 11.55 19.86
N ASP A 158 11.13 12.03 18.79
CA ASP A 158 9.75 12.52 18.78
C ASP A 158 8.89 11.61 17.92
N GLY A 159 7.89 10.97 18.54
CA GLY A 159 6.96 10.08 17.83
C GLY A 159 6.12 10.79 16.75
N HIS A 160 6.10 12.12 16.75
CA HIS A 160 5.33 12.95 15.82
C HIS A 160 6.19 13.59 14.72
N SER A 161 7.51 13.42 14.79
CA SER A 161 8.45 13.90 13.77
C SER A 161 9.10 12.70 13.12
N PHE A 162 8.58 12.33 11.95
CA PHE A 162 9.06 11.17 11.21
C PHE A 162 8.91 11.39 9.70
N MET A 163 9.72 10.67 8.95
CA MET A 163 9.55 10.49 7.51
C MET A 163 9.00 9.08 7.28
N HIS A 164 7.85 8.98 6.62
CA HIS A 164 7.26 7.69 6.27
C HIS A 164 8.15 6.94 5.25
N PRO A 165 8.20 5.60 5.28
CA PRO A 165 8.93 4.82 4.27
C PRO A 165 8.19 4.72 2.93
N PHE A 166 6.97 5.29 2.83
CA PHE A 166 6.17 5.36 1.62
C PHE A 166 6.49 6.63 0.82
N GLN A 167 7.56 6.59 0.04
CA GLN A 167 8.01 7.67 -0.82
C GLN A 167 7.74 7.40 -2.31
N LEU A 168 7.38 8.45 -3.04
CA LEU A 168 7.29 8.42 -4.50
C LEU A 168 8.68 8.28 -5.15
N TYR A 169 9.73 8.71 -4.47
CA TYR A 169 11.12 8.54 -4.88
C TYR A 169 11.94 8.04 -3.67
N PRO A 170 12.78 7.01 -3.81
CA PRO A 170 13.15 6.28 -5.04
C PRO A 170 12.26 5.05 -5.31
N ASP A 171 10.99 5.26 -5.70
CA ASP A 171 9.99 4.22 -5.97
C ASP A 171 9.90 3.19 -4.84
N SER A 172 9.08 3.48 -3.83
CA SER A 172 8.91 2.58 -2.67
C SER A 172 8.63 1.14 -3.06
N ARG A 173 9.38 0.21 -2.47
CA ARG A 173 9.21 -1.25 -2.60
C ARG A 173 9.13 -1.87 -1.23
N PHE A 174 8.23 -2.84 -1.10
CA PHE A 174 7.94 -3.49 0.17
C PHE A 174 7.89 -5.01 -0.01
N PHE A 175 8.43 -5.75 0.95
CA PHE A 175 8.17 -7.17 1.06
C PHE A 175 6.69 -7.35 1.46
N PRO A 176 5.93 -8.22 0.78
CA PRO A 176 4.49 -8.38 1.00
C PRO A 176 4.21 -9.21 2.25
N LEU A 177 4.71 -8.72 3.38
CA LEU A 177 4.66 -9.31 4.70
C LEU A 177 4.21 -8.27 5.71
N ASN A 178 3.67 -8.73 6.82
CA ASN A 178 3.36 -7.93 7.99
C ASN A 178 3.64 -8.77 9.23
N GLY A 179 4.07 -8.14 10.31
CA GLY A 179 4.49 -8.85 11.49
C GLY A 179 4.18 -8.14 12.79
N TYR A 180 4.61 -8.76 13.88
CA TYR A 180 4.45 -8.23 15.21
C TYR A 180 5.60 -8.65 16.11
N TYR A 181 6.00 -7.72 16.96
CA TYR A 181 7.03 -7.94 17.97
C TYR A 181 6.35 -8.45 19.26
N PHE A 182 6.46 -9.75 19.52
CA PHE A 182 6.08 -10.40 20.78
C PHE A 182 7.27 -10.46 21.75
N ASP A 183 7.04 -10.85 23.00
CA ASP A 183 8.08 -10.87 24.03
C ASP A 183 9.23 -11.84 23.73
N ASP A 184 8.97 -12.88 22.92
CA ASP A 184 9.91 -13.93 22.52
C ASP A 184 10.45 -13.76 21.08
N GLY A 185 10.06 -12.69 20.38
CA GLY A 185 10.62 -12.31 19.09
C GLY A 185 9.62 -11.69 18.12
N TYR A 186 10.07 -11.51 16.88
CA TYR A 186 9.24 -10.93 15.83
C TYR A 186 8.67 -12.01 14.92
N TYR A 187 7.36 -12.01 14.74
CA TYR A 187 6.64 -13.04 13.99
C TYR A 187 5.93 -12.44 12.78
N ILE A 188 5.91 -13.19 11.69
CA ILE A 188 5.10 -12.87 10.50
C ILE A 188 3.64 -13.19 10.84
N THR A 189 2.77 -12.19 10.79
CA THR A 189 1.35 -12.34 11.15
C THR A 189 0.44 -12.36 9.93
N ARG A 190 0.88 -11.76 8.82
CA ARG A 190 0.12 -11.74 7.55
C ARG A 190 1.08 -11.72 6.37
N THR A 191 0.62 -12.29 5.27
CA THR A 191 1.38 -12.50 4.03
C THR A 191 0.48 -12.18 2.84
N ALA A 192 1.08 -11.91 1.67
CA ALA A 192 0.38 -12.15 0.42
C ALA A 192 0.26 -13.66 0.17
N SER A 193 -0.72 -14.07 -0.64
CA SER A 193 -1.06 -15.48 -0.87
C SER A 193 0.13 -16.34 -1.34
N ALA A 194 1.04 -15.75 -2.12
CA ALA A 194 2.26 -16.42 -2.58
C ALA A 194 3.21 -16.86 -1.45
N TYR A 195 3.01 -16.34 -0.23
CA TYR A 195 3.84 -16.62 0.94
C TYR A 195 3.01 -17.11 2.14
N ASP A 196 1.78 -17.60 1.95
CA ASP A 196 0.90 -18.04 3.05
C ASP A 196 1.52 -19.14 3.94
N GLN A 197 2.46 -19.93 3.40
CA GLN A 197 3.15 -20.98 4.14
C GLN A 197 4.00 -20.49 5.31
N ILE A 198 4.36 -19.19 5.36
CA ILE A 198 5.19 -18.62 6.43
C ILE A 198 4.41 -17.78 7.44
N GLN A 199 3.08 -17.80 7.37
CA GLN A 199 2.28 -17.16 8.41
C GLN A 199 2.55 -17.83 9.76
N ASN A 200 2.74 -17.02 10.80
CA ASN A 200 3.14 -17.39 12.16
C ASN A 200 4.59 -17.87 12.32
N TYR A 201 5.45 -17.72 11.30
CA TYR A 201 6.87 -18.03 11.46
C TYR A 201 7.59 -16.88 12.17
N ARG A 202 8.61 -17.20 12.96
CA ARG A 202 9.47 -16.21 13.63
C ARG A 202 10.59 -15.75 12.72
N LEU A 203 10.79 -14.45 12.60
CA LEU A 203 11.90 -13.83 11.86
C LEU A 203 13.18 -13.88 12.68
N ILE A 204 14.21 -14.54 12.13
CA ILE A 204 15.52 -14.67 12.76
C ILE A 204 16.57 -13.76 12.11
N ALA A 205 16.58 -13.67 10.77
CA ALA A 205 17.53 -12.84 10.04
C ALA A 205 17.03 -12.45 8.65
N ILE A 206 17.62 -11.39 8.09
CA ILE A 206 17.47 -10.99 6.69
C ILE A 206 18.88 -10.87 6.09
N ASN A 207 19.14 -11.52 4.96
CA ASN A 207 20.47 -11.61 4.32
C ASN A 207 21.60 -11.96 5.32
N GLY A 208 21.33 -12.88 6.25
CA GLY A 208 22.30 -13.31 7.27
C GLY A 208 22.50 -12.32 8.43
N ILE A 209 21.88 -11.14 8.41
CA ILE A 209 21.92 -10.19 9.53
C ILE A 209 20.83 -10.56 10.55
N SER A 210 21.24 -10.83 11.80
CA SER A 210 20.31 -11.18 12.88
C SER A 210 19.24 -10.11 13.10
N PHE A 211 18.05 -10.55 13.50
CA PHE A 211 16.93 -9.67 13.81
C PHE A 211 17.27 -8.64 14.89
N ASP A 212 18.08 -8.98 15.90
CA ASP A 212 18.51 -8.02 16.93
C ASP A 212 19.37 -6.88 16.35
N SER A 213 20.26 -7.23 15.42
CA SER A 213 21.07 -6.23 14.70
C SER A 213 20.20 -5.39 13.76
N ILE A 214 19.24 -6.01 13.07
CA ILE A 214 18.26 -5.30 12.23
C ILE A 214 17.45 -4.34 13.09
N PHE A 215 16.93 -4.79 14.23
CA PHE A 215 16.13 -3.99 15.15
C PHE A 215 16.94 -2.79 15.64
N THR A 216 18.20 -2.99 16.04
CA THR A 216 19.10 -1.90 16.46
C THR A 216 19.33 -0.87 15.36
N ARG A 217 19.51 -1.29 14.10
CA ARG A 217 19.60 -0.38 12.95
C ARG A 217 18.27 0.34 12.70
N MET A 218 17.14 -0.36 12.78
CA MET A 218 15.80 0.20 12.60
C MET A 218 15.47 1.26 13.64
N LYS A 219 15.98 1.12 14.88
CA LYS A 219 15.81 2.15 15.91
C LYS A 219 16.36 3.52 15.48
N THR A 220 17.34 3.54 14.58
CA THR A 220 17.94 4.80 14.12
C THR A 220 17.04 5.57 13.15
N VAL A 221 16.07 4.92 12.50
CA VAL A 221 15.17 5.54 11.51
C VAL A 221 13.73 5.68 11.99
N ILE A 222 13.45 5.30 13.24
CA ILE A 222 12.14 5.38 13.87
C ILE A 222 12.22 6.36 15.05
N GLY A 223 11.80 7.60 14.83
CA GLY A 223 11.57 8.58 15.88
C GLY A 223 10.47 8.08 16.83
N ALA A 224 10.80 7.91 18.10
CA ALA A 224 9.89 7.34 19.08
C ALA A 224 10.13 7.92 20.47
N ASP A 225 9.03 8.26 21.16
CA ASP A 225 9.10 8.73 22.55
C ASP A 225 9.46 7.59 23.54
N ASN A 226 9.24 6.33 23.15
CA ASN A 226 9.54 5.15 23.97
C ASN A 226 9.65 3.86 23.13
N LEU A 227 10.16 2.79 23.76
CA LEU A 227 10.37 1.49 23.12
C LEU A 227 9.06 0.85 22.61
N SER A 228 7.94 1.04 23.31
CA SER A 228 6.65 0.47 22.89
C SER A 228 6.16 1.09 21.58
N TYR A 229 6.27 2.40 21.44
CA TYR A 229 5.98 3.08 20.19
C TYR A 229 6.92 2.62 19.07
N GLN A 230 8.21 2.47 19.38
CA GLN A 230 9.21 1.99 18.42
C GLN A 230 8.89 0.57 17.90
N LYS A 231 8.51 -0.35 18.81
CA LYS A 231 8.04 -1.69 18.43
C LYS A 231 6.77 -1.63 17.57
N SER A 232 5.84 -0.72 17.88
CA SER A 232 4.60 -0.56 17.11
C SER A 232 4.83 -0.03 15.69
N MET A 233 5.83 0.85 15.51
CA MET A 233 6.18 1.42 14.22
C MET A 233 7.09 0.49 13.40
N LEU A 234 7.80 -0.44 14.03
CA LEU A 234 8.75 -1.32 13.37
C LEU A 234 8.19 -1.99 12.12
N ASP A 235 6.95 -2.48 12.17
CA ASP A 235 6.29 -3.17 11.06
C ASP A 235 6.16 -2.30 9.80
N ILE A 236 5.96 -0.99 9.97
CA ILE A 236 5.86 -0.03 8.85
C ILE A 236 7.21 0.11 8.13
N TYR A 237 8.34 0.01 8.86
CA TYR A 237 9.68 0.24 8.31
C TYR A 237 10.40 -1.05 7.93
N LEU A 238 10.22 -2.12 8.69
CA LEU A 238 10.97 -3.38 8.58
C LEU A 238 10.80 -4.02 7.20
N PHE A 239 9.60 -3.95 6.63
CA PHE A 239 9.33 -4.55 5.33
C PHE A 239 9.53 -3.58 4.15
N SER A 240 9.98 -2.34 4.40
CA SER A 240 10.41 -1.45 3.33
C SER A 240 11.78 -1.90 2.81
N ALA A 241 11.81 -2.40 1.57
CA ALA A 241 13.05 -2.82 0.93
C ALA A 241 14.01 -1.62 0.75
N ASN A 242 13.48 -0.42 0.49
CA ASN A 242 14.28 0.81 0.42
C ASN A 242 14.95 1.12 1.76
N VAL A 243 14.23 1.05 2.89
CA VAL A 243 14.81 1.30 4.21
C VAL A 243 15.87 0.25 4.55
N LEU A 244 15.56 -1.04 4.32
CA LEU A 244 16.52 -2.12 4.53
C LEU A 244 17.79 -1.93 3.68
N ASN A 245 17.66 -1.51 2.42
CA ASN A 245 18.79 -1.25 1.54
C ASN A 245 19.61 -0.03 2.01
N GLY A 246 18.93 1.06 2.39
CA GLY A 246 19.59 2.26 2.90
C GLY A 246 20.36 2.02 4.21
N LEU A 247 19.87 1.10 5.06
CA LEU A 247 20.57 0.64 6.27
C LEU A 247 21.64 -0.43 6.00
N GLY A 248 21.86 -0.80 4.74
CA GLY A 248 22.82 -1.84 4.35
C GLY A 248 22.48 -3.21 4.92
N ILE A 249 21.19 -3.54 5.03
CA ILE A 249 20.70 -4.85 5.46
C ILE A 249 20.50 -5.78 4.27
N ILE A 250 20.06 -5.23 3.13
CA ILE A 250 19.88 -5.96 1.87
C ILE A 250 20.66 -5.27 0.74
N ASP A 251 21.14 -6.06 -0.20
CA ASP A 251 21.97 -5.55 -1.31
C ASP A 251 21.13 -4.99 -2.46
N SER A 252 19.94 -5.55 -2.68
CA SER A 252 18.97 -5.15 -3.70
C SER A 252 17.62 -4.81 -3.07
N VAL A 253 16.87 -3.90 -3.69
CA VAL A 253 15.49 -3.60 -3.29
C VAL A 253 14.49 -4.60 -3.86
N ASP A 254 14.87 -5.43 -4.83
CA ASP A 254 13.94 -6.33 -5.54
C ASP A 254 13.66 -7.62 -4.78
N GLU A 255 14.65 -8.13 -4.04
CA GLU A 255 14.55 -9.38 -3.30
C GLU A 255 15.47 -9.41 -2.08
N ALA A 256 15.16 -10.28 -1.12
CA ALA A 256 16.03 -10.61 0.00
C ALA A 256 15.76 -12.03 0.51
N ILE A 257 16.71 -12.58 1.25
CA ILE A 257 16.61 -13.88 1.90
C ILE A 257 16.18 -13.67 3.36
N PHE A 258 15.06 -14.25 3.73
CA PHE A 258 14.53 -14.25 5.09
C PHE A 258 14.79 -15.61 5.72
N LEU A 259 15.53 -15.62 6.83
CA LEU A 259 15.67 -16.78 7.69
C LEU A 259 14.54 -16.76 8.73
N LEU A 260 13.67 -17.76 8.62
CA LEU A 260 12.46 -17.90 9.40
C LEU A 260 12.50 -19.21 10.19
N VAL A 261 11.81 -19.26 11.34
CA VAL A 261 11.65 -20.47 12.15
C VAL A 261 10.17 -20.78 12.32
N ASP A 262 9.78 -22.01 12.03
CA ASP A 262 8.40 -22.48 12.23
C ASP A 262 8.11 -22.86 13.70
N ALA A 263 6.88 -23.31 13.96
CA ALA A 263 6.45 -23.71 15.30
C ALA A 263 7.18 -24.94 15.86
N ASP A 264 7.71 -25.81 14.99
CA ASP A 264 8.45 -27.00 15.37
C ASP A 264 9.96 -26.70 15.59
N GLY A 265 10.38 -25.46 15.32
CA GLY A 265 11.76 -25.01 15.47
C GLY A 265 12.64 -25.23 14.24
N PHE A 266 12.09 -25.67 13.12
CA PHE A 266 12.85 -25.82 11.88
C PHE A 266 13.10 -24.46 11.23
N LYS A 267 14.32 -24.32 10.69
CA LYS A 267 14.77 -23.11 10.00
C LYS A 267 14.47 -23.21 8.51
N HIS A 268 13.96 -22.11 7.95
CA HIS A 268 13.60 -21.96 6.55
C HIS A 268 14.26 -20.70 5.99
N ASP A 269 15.09 -20.87 4.97
CA ASP A 269 15.60 -19.74 4.19
C ASP A 269 14.69 -19.52 2.98
N LEU A 270 14.10 -18.33 2.88
CA LEU A 270 13.15 -18.01 1.82
C LEU A 270 13.56 -16.75 1.07
N HIS A 271 13.62 -16.90 -0.25
CA HIS A 271 13.75 -15.77 -1.17
C HIS A 271 12.39 -15.11 -1.33
N ILE A 272 12.29 -13.85 -0.92
CA ILE A 272 11.06 -13.08 -0.97
C ILE A 272 11.29 -11.90 -1.90
N ASN A 273 10.43 -11.79 -2.91
CA ASN A 273 10.42 -10.65 -3.81
C ASN A 273 9.66 -9.50 -3.17
N SER A 274 10.22 -8.30 -3.24
CA SER A 274 9.50 -7.08 -2.91
C SER A 274 8.58 -6.70 -4.07
N VAL A 275 7.53 -5.96 -3.75
CA VAL A 275 6.58 -5.41 -4.71
C VAL A 275 6.61 -3.90 -4.64
N ALA A 276 6.39 -3.24 -5.78
CA ALA A 276 6.28 -1.79 -5.80
C ALA A 276 5.08 -1.37 -4.95
N MET A 277 5.32 -0.49 -3.98
CA MET A 277 4.29 0.15 -3.19
C MET A 277 3.68 1.27 -4.04
N PRO A 278 2.40 1.17 -4.35
CA PRO A 278 1.72 2.18 -5.12
C PRO A 278 1.23 3.31 -4.20
N PHE A 279 1.17 4.54 -4.74
CA PHE A 279 0.84 5.77 -4.00
C PHE A 279 -0.46 5.66 -3.20
N TRP A 280 -0.57 6.33 -2.04
CA TRP A 280 -1.66 6.19 -1.04
C TRP A 280 -3.11 6.19 -1.59
N LEU A 281 -3.39 6.92 -2.67
CA LEU A 281 -4.68 6.90 -3.37
C LEU A 281 -5.00 5.56 -4.07
N PHE A 282 -4.05 4.63 -4.08
CA PHE A 282 -4.14 3.31 -4.68
C PHE A 282 -4.83 2.31 -3.76
N TRP A 283 -4.70 2.45 -2.44
CA TRP A 283 -5.40 1.61 -1.46
C TRP A 283 -6.92 1.78 -1.48
N THR A 284 -7.41 2.93 -1.95
CA THR A 284 -8.85 3.17 -2.08
C THR A 284 -9.43 2.56 -3.35
N LEU A 285 -8.61 2.14 -4.32
CA LEU A 285 -9.05 1.81 -5.69
C LEU A 285 -8.53 0.49 -6.27
N LYS A 286 -7.41 -0.10 -5.82
CA LYS A 286 -6.93 -1.40 -6.33
C LYS A 286 -7.38 -2.56 -5.41
N PRO A 287 -7.91 -3.66 -5.99
CA PRO A 287 -8.08 -4.90 -5.25
C PRO A 287 -6.75 -5.41 -4.68
N THR A 288 -6.75 -5.84 -3.42
CA THR A 288 -5.63 -6.62 -2.87
C THR A 288 -5.51 -7.91 -3.68
N ASP A 289 -4.37 -8.11 -4.33
CA ASP A 289 -4.00 -9.34 -5.04
C ASP A 289 -2.69 -9.91 -4.48
N GLU A 290 -2.20 -11.01 -5.05
CA GLU A 290 -0.96 -11.68 -4.61
C GLU A 290 0.28 -10.79 -4.72
N SER A 291 0.21 -9.72 -5.52
CA SER A 291 1.29 -8.77 -5.77
C SER A 291 1.14 -7.47 -4.97
N SER A 292 0.08 -7.32 -4.18
CA SER A 292 -0.12 -6.14 -3.34
C SER A 292 0.74 -6.24 -2.08
N PRO A 293 1.39 -5.14 -1.64
CA PRO A 293 1.99 -5.11 -0.32
C PRO A 293 0.90 -5.39 0.73
N VAL A 294 1.27 -6.05 1.82
CA VAL A 294 0.31 -6.31 2.90
C VAL A 294 0.03 -4.98 3.61
N ASN A 295 -1.25 -4.61 3.73
CA ASN A 295 -1.62 -3.33 4.33
C ASN A 295 -1.25 -3.31 5.83
N PRO A 296 -0.39 -2.38 6.29
CA PRO A 296 -0.10 -2.21 7.70
C PRO A 296 -1.21 -1.46 8.45
N ALA A 297 -2.42 -1.34 7.85
CA ALA A 297 -3.56 -0.64 8.42
C ALA A 297 -3.64 -0.86 9.94
N PRO A 298 -3.62 0.21 10.74
CA PRO A 298 -3.56 0.10 12.18
C PRO A 298 -4.72 -0.76 12.66
N ARG A 299 -4.40 -1.77 13.49
CA ARG A 299 -5.34 -2.74 14.05
C ARG A 299 -6.52 -2.04 14.71
N LYS A 300 -7.60 -1.81 13.96
CA LYS A 300 -8.89 -1.35 14.49
C LYS A 300 -10.04 -2.01 13.75
N LYS A 301 -10.32 -3.26 14.16
CA LYS A 301 -11.62 -3.75 14.66
C LYS A 301 -11.55 -5.28 14.72
N LYS A 302 -11.65 -5.82 15.94
CA LYS A 302 -11.65 -7.25 16.30
C LYS A 302 -10.28 -7.92 16.40
N TYR A 303 -9.76 -7.90 17.64
CA TYR A 303 -9.07 -9.05 18.19
C TYR A 303 -10.06 -10.23 18.23
N GLU A 304 -10.22 -10.93 17.10
CA GLU A 304 -10.61 -12.34 17.12
C GLU A 304 -9.33 -13.11 16.87
N LEU A 305 -8.49 -13.21 17.91
CA LEU A 305 -7.69 -14.42 18.03
C LEU A 305 -8.71 -15.56 18.08
N HIS A 306 -8.77 -16.37 17.03
CA HIS A 306 -9.36 -17.70 17.13
C HIS A 306 -8.51 -18.49 18.13
N THR A 307 -8.70 -18.22 19.41
CA THR A 307 -8.24 -19.09 20.49
C THR A 307 -9.24 -20.23 20.54
N SER A 308 -8.87 -21.36 19.96
CA SER A 308 -9.48 -22.62 20.35
C SER A 308 -9.08 -22.88 21.81
N ASN A 309 -10.02 -22.62 22.71
CA ASN A 309 -10.08 -23.06 24.10
C ASN A 309 -8.98 -22.62 25.09
N SER A 310 -9.49 -22.24 26.26
CA SER A 310 -8.88 -22.11 27.59
C SER A 310 -7.85 -20.99 27.81
N ASP A 311 -8.34 -19.99 28.53
CA ASP A 311 -7.68 -19.24 29.61
C ASP A 311 -6.33 -18.57 29.31
N LEU A 312 -6.33 -17.23 29.20
CA LEU A 312 -5.45 -16.38 30.02
C LEU A 312 -5.70 -14.88 29.80
N PHE A 313 -5.39 -14.16 30.88
CA PHE A 313 -5.82 -12.81 31.23
C PHE A 313 -5.23 -11.71 30.35
N LEU A 314 -6.07 -10.73 30.01
CA LEU A 314 -5.65 -9.42 29.51
C LEU A 314 -5.19 -8.56 30.69
N ILE A 315 -3.91 -8.20 30.70
CA ILE A 315 -3.41 -7.01 31.40
C ILE A 315 -2.82 -6.09 30.32
N PHE A 316 -3.20 -4.81 30.45
CA PHE A 316 -3.13 -3.71 29.47
C PHE A 316 -1.76 -3.39 28.88
#